data_AF-Q5WQ97-F1
#
_entry.id   AF-Q5WQ97-F1
#
_cell.length_a   1.000
_cell.length_b   1.000
_cell.length_c   1.000
_cell.angle_alpha   90.00
_cell.angle_beta   90.00
_cell.angle_gamma   90.00
#
_symmetry.space_group_name_H-M   'P 1'
#
loop_
_entity.id
_entity.type
_entity.pdbx_description
1 polymer ?
#
loop_
_entity_poly.entity_id
_entity_poly.type
_entity_poly.pdbx_seq_one_letter_code
_entity_poly.pdbx_strand_id
1 'polypeptide(L)' 'IRSFRPFPVKEIAKALSNAKGVAVLDRADSFDGIGGPLFKDVASALLGTTNRPFVHNFIYGLGESD' A
#
# COMPACT_ATOMS: atom_id res chain seq x y z
N ILE A 1 8.09 -3.52 2.96
CA ILE A 1 7.62 -4.89 2.65
C ILE A 1 8.84 -5.78 2.40
N ARG A 2 8.92 -6.98 3.01
CA ARG A 2 10.07 -7.88 2.82
C ARG A 2 9.89 -8.88 1.67
N SER A 3 8.67 -9.34 1.44
CA SER A 3 8.30 -10.17 0.28
C SER A 3 7.17 -9.47 -0.47
N PHE A 4 7.45 -9.00 -1.68
CA PHE A 4 6.44 -8.35 -2.51
C PHE A 4 5.61 -9.37 -3.30
N ARG A 5 6.23 -10.49 -3.68
CA ARG A 5 5.57 -11.59 -4.40
C ARG A 5 6.05 -12.94 -3.85
N PRO A 6 5.13 -13.86 -3.48
CA PRO A 6 3.69 -13.61 -3.33
C PRO A 6 3.39 -12.52 -2.28
N PHE A 7 2.37 -11.71 -2.52
CA PHE A 7 2.02 -10.61 -1.61
C PHE A 7 1.34 -11.15 -0.33
N PRO A 8 1.80 -10.78 0.88
CA PRO A 8 1.32 -11.36 2.13
C PRO A 8 0.01 -10.70 2.61
N VAL A 9 -1.09 -10.97 1.91
CA VAL A 9 -2.39 -10.30 2.13
C VAL A 9 -2.88 -10.40 3.58
N LYS A 10 -2.85 -11.59 4.18
CA LYS A 10 -3.42 -11.84 5.52
C LYS A 10 -2.61 -11.14 6.61
N GLU A 11 -1.28 -11.16 6.47
CA GLU A 11 -0.35 -10.53 7.40
C GLU A 11 -0.48 -9.02 7.35
N ILE A 12 -0.63 -8.43 6.15
CA ILE A 12 -0.84 -6.99 5.97
C ILE A 12 -2.17 -6.55 6.60
N ALA A 13 -3.27 -7.26 6.28
CA ALA A 13 -4.58 -6.97 6.85
C ALA A 13 -4.57 -7.06 8.38
N LYS A 14 -3.92 -8.09 8.95
CA LYS A 14 -3.79 -8.26 10.39
C LYS A 14 -2.96 -7.14 11.01
N ALA A 15 -1.81 -6.81 10.43
CA ALA A 15 -0.90 -5.80 10.95
C ALA A 15 -1.50 -4.38 10.96
N LEU A 16 -2.37 -4.08 9.99
CA LEU A 16 -2.99 -2.76 9.82
C LEU A 16 -4.39 -2.66 10.43
N SER A 17 -4.89 -3.72 11.07
CA SER A 17 -6.29 -3.83 11.54
C SER A 17 -6.73 -2.75 12.55
N ASN A 18 -5.80 -2.17 13.31
CA ASN A 18 -6.08 -1.12 14.30
C ASN A 18 -5.69 0.29 13.82
N ALA A 19 -5.22 0.43 12.59
CA ALA A 19 -4.86 1.74 12.04
C ALA A 19 -6.12 2.57 11.79
N LYS A 20 -6.01 3.89 11.99
CA LYS A 20 -7.01 4.87 11.52
C LYS A 20 -6.73 5.35 10.10
N GLY A 21 -5.45 5.34 9.71
CA GLY A 21 -4.98 5.66 8.38
C GLY A 21 -3.66 4.97 8.08
N VAL A 22 -3.38 4.74 6.80
CA VAL A 22 -2.20 4.04 6.30
C VAL A 22 -1.59 4.88 5.18
N ALA A 23 -0.33 5.29 5.36
CA ALA A 23 0.47 5.89 4.30
C ALA A 23 1.29 4.79 3.61
N VAL A 24 1.17 4.68 2.30
CA VAL A 24 1.95 3.73 1.48
C VAL A 24 2.94 4.52 0.64
N LEU A 25 4.23 4.26 0.86
CA LEU A 25 5.30 4.90 0.14
C LEU A 25 5.74 4.00 -1.02
N ASP A 26 5.55 4.46 -2.25
CA ASP A 26 5.91 3.76 -3.47
C ASP A 26 7.12 4.43 -4.15
N ARG A 27 8.12 3.63 -4.51
CA ARG A 27 9.23 4.06 -5.38
C ARG A 27 8.95 3.85 -6.88
N ALA A 28 7.68 3.81 -7.23
CA ALA A 28 7.21 3.58 -8.58
C ALA A 28 5.82 4.19 -8.71
N ASP A 29 5.57 4.88 -9.81
CA ASP A 29 4.24 5.37 -10.14
C ASP A 29 3.54 4.43 -11.13
N SER A 30 2.23 4.60 -11.29
CA SER A 30 1.43 3.97 -12.34
C SER A 30 0.78 5.04 -13.22
N PHE A 31 0.80 4.85 -14.53
CA PHE A 31 0.21 5.80 -15.49
C PHE A 31 -1.33 5.88 -15.47
N ASP A 32 -2.00 5.16 -14.57
CA ASP A 32 -3.46 5.17 -14.42
C ASP A 32 -3.97 6.21 -13.42
N GLY A 33 -3.06 6.92 -12.73
CA GLY A 33 -3.41 7.97 -11.77
C GLY A 33 -4.05 7.46 -10.48
N ILE A 34 -4.02 6.16 -10.22
CA ILE A 34 -4.59 5.54 -9.00
C ILE A 34 -3.54 5.47 -7.88
N GLY A 35 -2.25 5.40 -8.25
CA GLY A 35 -1.11 5.29 -7.33
C GLY A 35 -0.20 4.12 -7.68
N GLY A 36 0.88 3.96 -6.91
CA GLY A 36 1.91 2.96 -7.13
C GLY A 36 1.45 1.51 -6.90
N PRO A 37 2.26 0.53 -7.34
CA PRO A 37 1.91 -0.89 -7.27
C PRO A 37 1.76 -1.40 -5.83
N LEU A 38 2.55 -0.90 -4.86
CA LEU A 38 2.42 -1.33 -3.48
C LEU A 38 1.13 -0.80 -2.86
N PHE A 39 0.78 0.46 -3.13
CA PHE A 39 -0.49 1.03 -2.71
C PHE A 39 -1.68 0.17 -3.14
N LYS A 40 -1.70 -0.26 -4.41
CA LYS A 40 -2.79 -1.09 -4.94
C LYS A 40 -2.92 -2.42 -4.20
N ASP A 41 -1.81 -3.08 -3.91
CA ASP A 41 -1.82 -4.35 -3.18
C ASP A 41 -2.25 -4.18 -1.71
N VAL A 42 -1.77 -3.12 -1.03
CA VAL A 42 -2.15 -2.81 0.36
C VAL A 42 -3.63 -2.42 0.44
N ALA A 43 -4.11 -1.55 -0.45
CA ALA A 43 -5.51 -1.14 -0.50
C ALA A 43 -6.42 -2.35 -0.76
N SER A 44 -6.06 -3.19 -1.73
CA SER A 44 -6.79 -4.44 -2.04
C SER A 44 -6.83 -5.40 -0.84
N ALA A 45 -5.71 -5.58 -0.13
CA ALA A 45 -5.66 -6.41 1.08
C ALA A 45 -6.59 -5.93 2.20
N LEU A 46 -6.87 -4.62 2.25
CA LEU A 46 -7.74 -3.99 3.25
C LEU A 46 -9.21 -3.86 2.80
N LEU A 47 -9.54 -4.09 1.52
CA LEU A 47 -10.94 -4.05 1.08
C LEU A 47 -11.82 -5.10 1.78
N GLY A 48 -11.24 -6.25 2.10
CA GLY A 48 -11.92 -7.36 2.76
C GLY A 48 -12.01 -7.25 4.29
N THR A 49 -11.41 -6.23 4.92
CA THR A 49 -11.40 -6.10 6.38
C THR A 49 -12.59 -5.29 6.89
N THR A 50 -13.01 -5.59 8.13
CA THR A 50 -14.11 -4.85 8.80
C THR A 50 -13.69 -3.41 9.09
N ASN A 51 -12.46 -3.20 9.55
CA ASN A 51 -11.88 -1.87 9.69
C ASN A 51 -11.19 -1.49 8.38
N ARG A 52 -11.64 -0.39 7.76
CA ARG A 52 -11.14 0.10 6.47
C ARG A 52 -10.47 1.45 6.68
N PRO A 53 -9.19 1.48 7.08
CA PRO A 53 -8.49 2.73 7.30
C PRO A 53 -8.38 3.52 5.99
N PHE A 54 -8.29 4.85 6.10
CA PHE A 54 -7.95 5.68 4.95
C PHE A 54 -6.54 5.32 4.47
N VAL A 55 -6.39 4.94 3.20
CA VAL A 55 -5.09 4.59 2.60
C VAL A 55 -4.69 5.70 1.64
N HIS A 56 -3.49 6.25 1.82
CA HIS A 56 -2.94 7.30 0.95
C HIS A 56 -1.59 6.89 0.38
N ASN A 57 -1.34 7.23 -0.87
CA ASN A 57 -0.09 6.91 -1.55
C ASN A 57 0.84 8.13 -1.60
N PHE A 58 2.12 7.90 -1.32
CA PHE A 58 3.20 8.85 -1.53
C PHE A 58 4.19 8.25 -2.52
N ILE A 59 4.33 8.89 -3.67
CA ILE A 59 5.38 8.57 -4.64
C ILE A 59 6.66 9.30 -4.21
N TYR A 60 7.76 8.57 -4.13
CA TYR A 60 9.06 9.12 -3.72
C TYR A 60 10.20 8.37 -4.42
N GLY A 61 11.42 8.89 -4.38
CA GLY A 61 12.59 8.11 -4.84
C GLY A 61 12.66 7.88 -6.35
N LEU A 62 11.85 8.58 -7.16
CA LEU A 62 11.86 8.40 -8.62
C LEU A 62 13.14 8.99 -9.20
N GLY A 63 13.89 8.19 -9.94
CA GLY A 63 15.14 8.64 -10.58
C GLY A 63 16.24 9.04 -9.60
N GLU A 64 16.29 8.40 -8.42
CA GLU A 64 17.21 8.77 -7.32
C GLU A 64 17.01 10.18 -6.75
N SER A 65 15.85 10.79 -7.01
CA SER A 65 15.42 11.99 -6.28
C SER A 65 15.09 11.65 -4.83
N ASP A 66 15.48 12.51 -3.90
CA ASP A 66 15.07 12.43 -2.49
C ASP A 66 13.54 12.40 -2.34
#